data_AF-A0A401P3R8-F1
#
_entry.id   AF-A0A401P3R8-F1
#
_cell.length_a   1.000
_cell.length_b   1.000
_cell.length_c   1.000
_cell.angle_alpha   90.00
_cell.angle_beta   90.00
_cell.angle_gamma   90.00
#
_symmetry.space_group_name_H-M   'P 1'
#
loop_
_entity.id
_entity.type
_entity.pdbx_description
1 polymer ?
#
loop_
_entity_poly.entity_id
_entity_poly.type
_entity_poly.pdbx_seq_one_letter_code
_entity_poly.pdbx_strand_id
1 'polypeptide(L)'
;STIKFNTILTENRKLREEINILRVNKEIYTKLYNKLSTKLQEQKKIMKEIVEESVQAYDQRMEAETRIHAVKERSAKDILLYNTEIKELMRIIDHEAKLKDFMLIKFRQLTREDHSKDKVGKKTAQEIEYEAYEEVHNQLKHVTGKDNLYSLGPEFVATEEKNYALFNFINEINIQLEQKQEKIQNIKNDILQIENQRRQSEEDLHDRIKEIEDNLESTTQQINKYEIMQTQVNKTLDELKSGIEPISKKIHCDLTPIQQKLCGNEGILDYNALNYLVGRTTHQEHASDIQAYDEKVITDTPDVFLTCWDCCVGKLALQYLDSSSINAKVVKTINM
;
A
#
# COMPACT_ATOMS: atom_id res chain seq x y z
N SER A 1 -21.05 35.03 -69.30
CA SER A 1 -21.39 33.95 -68.35
C SER A 1 -20.29 32.89 -68.22
N THR A 2 -19.73 32.41 -69.34
CA THR A 2 -18.78 31.28 -69.39
C THR A 2 -17.42 31.55 -68.74
N ILE A 3 -16.91 32.78 -68.79
CA ILE A 3 -15.59 33.13 -68.20
C ILE A 3 -15.62 33.05 -66.67
N LYS A 4 -16.62 33.67 -66.01
CA LYS A 4 -16.79 33.59 -64.55
C LYS A 4 -16.93 32.15 -64.06
N PHE A 5 -17.69 31.33 -64.80
CA PHE A 5 -17.85 29.91 -64.49
C PHE A 5 -16.51 29.14 -64.58
N ASN A 6 -15.73 29.37 -65.65
CA ASN A 6 -14.41 28.78 -65.78
C ASN A 6 -13.45 29.21 -64.67
N THR A 7 -13.48 30.49 -64.24
CA THR A 7 -12.68 30.98 -63.10
C THR A 7 -13.02 30.24 -61.81
N ILE A 8 -14.31 30.11 -61.50
CA ILE A 8 -14.81 29.37 -60.32
C ILE A 8 -14.40 27.89 -60.38
N LEU A 9 -14.39 27.27 -61.56
CA LEU A 9 -13.92 25.89 -61.74
C LEU A 9 -12.41 25.76 -61.46
N THR A 10 -11.59 26.69 -61.96
CA THR A 10 -10.15 26.68 -61.65
C THR A 10 -9.86 26.91 -60.17
N GLU A 11 -10.59 27.80 -59.50
CA GLU A 11 -10.46 28.02 -58.05
C GLU A 11 -10.89 26.80 -57.25
N ASN A 12 -12.03 26.19 -57.60
CA ASN A 12 -12.47 24.95 -56.98
C ASN A 12 -11.47 23.81 -57.16
N ARG A 13 -10.80 23.73 -58.32
CA ARG A 13 -9.74 22.75 -58.54
C ARG A 13 -8.55 22.99 -57.60
N LYS A 14 -8.09 24.23 -57.46
CA LYS A 14 -7.01 24.61 -56.53
C LYS A 14 -7.35 24.28 -55.08
N LEU A 15 -8.56 24.64 -54.64
CA LEU A 15 -9.03 24.35 -53.28
C LEU A 15 -9.10 22.84 -53.01
N ARG A 16 -9.54 22.03 -53.98
CA ARG A 16 -9.55 20.56 -53.86
C ARG A 16 -8.13 19.99 -53.74
N GLU A 17 -7.19 20.55 -54.46
CA GLU A 17 -5.79 20.13 -54.41
C GLU A 17 -5.14 20.49 -53.07
N GLU A 18 -5.41 21.69 -52.56
CA GLU A 18 -4.98 22.12 -51.22
C GLU A 18 -5.59 21.25 -50.11
N ILE A 19 -6.89 20.94 -50.19
CA ILE A 19 -7.55 20.01 -49.25
C ILE A 19 -6.87 18.64 -49.27
N ASN A 20 -6.50 18.13 -50.45
CA ASN A 20 -5.79 16.85 -50.55
C ASN A 20 -4.39 16.91 -49.93
N ILE A 21 -3.64 17.99 -50.17
CA ILE A 21 -2.32 18.20 -49.55
C ILE A 21 -2.44 18.24 -48.02
N LEU A 22 -3.42 18.99 -47.50
CA LEU A 22 -3.66 19.09 -46.05
C LEU A 22 -4.05 17.73 -45.44
N ARG A 23 -4.83 16.90 -46.16
CA ARG A 23 -5.16 15.54 -45.72
C ARG A 23 -3.93 14.65 -45.62
N VAL A 24 -3.07 14.68 -46.64
CA VAL A 24 -1.81 13.90 -46.64
C VAL A 24 -0.88 14.37 -45.51
N ASN A 25 -0.73 15.68 -45.34
CA ASN A 25 0.07 16.25 -44.25
C ASN A 25 -0.46 15.83 -42.87
N LYS A 26 -1.78 15.91 -42.66
CA LYS A 26 -2.40 15.43 -41.42
C LYS A 26 -2.05 13.97 -41.15
N GLU A 27 -2.14 13.10 -42.16
CA GLU A 27 -1.80 11.68 -42.00
C GLU A 27 -0.32 11.47 -41.64
N ILE A 28 0.60 12.20 -42.27
CA ILE A 28 2.03 12.17 -41.95
C ILE A 28 2.27 12.65 -40.51
N TYR A 29 1.67 13.76 -40.10
CA TYR A 29 1.83 14.29 -38.75
C TYR A 29 1.23 13.36 -37.69
N THR A 30 0.07 12.75 -37.95
CA THR A 30 -0.51 11.75 -37.05
C THR A 30 0.41 10.54 -36.89
N LYS A 31 1.01 10.04 -37.99
CA LYS A 31 1.99 8.95 -37.93
C LYS A 31 3.22 9.33 -37.13
N LEU A 32 3.75 10.54 -37.32
CA LEU A 32 4.91 11.03 -36.56
C LEU A 32 4.58 11.18 -35.07
N TYR A 33 3.43 11.78 -34.75
CA TYR A 33 2.95 11.96 -33.39
C TYR A 33 2.82 10.62 -32.67
N ASN A 34 2.18 9.63 -33.29
CA ASN A 34 2.04 8.29 -32.70
C ASN A 34 3.40 7.66 -32.42
N LYS A 35 4.36 7.75 -33.35
CA LYS A 35 5.73 7.25 -33.14
C LYS A 35 6.44 7.93 -31.97
N LEU A 36 6.32 9.26 -31.85
CA LEU A 36 6.89 10.00 -30.72
C LEU A 36 6.21 9.63 -29.40
N SER A 37 4.89 9.46 -29.41
CA SER A 37 4.11 9.07 -28.25
C SER A 37 4.53 7.69 -27.72
N THR A 38 4.70 6.70 -28.62
CA THR A 38 5.19 5.37 -28.26
C THR A 38 6.60 5.43 -27.68
N LYS A 39 7.54 6.16 -28.31
CA LYS A 39 8.89 6.33 -27.77
C LYS A 39 8.91 7.00 -26.39
N LEU A 40 8.03 7.97 -26.16
CA LEU A 40 7.90 8.62 -24.86
C LEU A 40 7.39 7.64 -23.79
N GLN A 41 6.43 6.77 -24.14
CA GLN A 41 5.94 5.73 -23.25
C GLN A 41 7.03 4.70 -22.92
N GLU A 42 7.80 4.26 -23.93
CA GLU A 42 8.95 3.36 -23.74
C GLU A 42 10.01 3.98 -22.81
N GLN A 43 10.39 5.24 -23.02
CA GLN A 43 11.35 5.92 -22.14
C GLN A 43 10.83 6.07 -20.71
N LYS A 44 9.54 6.38 -20.52
CA LYS A 44 8.93 6.43 -19.18
C LYS A 44 8.96 5.07 -18.49
N LYS A 45 8.72 4.00 -19.25
CA LYS A 45 8.80 2.62 -18.72
C LYS A 45 10.22 2.29 -18.26
N ILE A 46 11.22 2.55 -19.11
CA ILE A 46 12.63 2.35 -18.76
C ILE A 46 13.04 3.18 -17.55
N MET A 47 12.62 4.45 -17.48
CA MET A 47 12.90 5.31 -16.33
C MET A 47 12.31 4.72 -15.04
N LYS A 48 11.08 4.21 -15.09
CA LYS A 48 10.43 3.57 -13.94
C LYS A 48 11.20 2.32 -13.50
N GLU A 49 11.59 1.46 -14.44
CA GLU A 49 12.37 0.25 -14.15
C GLU A 49 13.72 0.59 -13.50
N ILE A 50 14.46 1.59 -14.01
CA ILE A 50 15.73 2.02 -13.42
C ILE A 50 15.55 2.57 -12.01
N VAL A 51 14.48 3.34 -11.76
CA VAL A 51 14.18 3.87 -10.42
C VAL A 51 13.85 2.74 -9.46
N GLU A 52 13.04 1.77 -9.87
CA GLU A 52 12.71 0.59 -9.05
C GLU A 52 13.95 -0.24 -8.72
N GLU A 53 14.81 -0.52 -9.70
CA GLU A 53 16.08 -1.24 -9.50
C GLU A 53 17.02 -0.45 -8.57
N SER A 54 17.09 0.87 -8.73
CA SER A 54 17.90 1.73 -7.86
C SER A 54 17.43 1.65 -6.41
N VAL A 55 16.12 1.80 -6.17
CA VAL A 55 15.54 1.72 -4.82
C VAL A 55 15.83 0.35 -4.20
N GLN A 56 15.64 -0.74 -4.95
CA GLN A 56 15.94 -2.08 -4.48
C GLN A 56 17.42 -2.26 -4.11
N ALA A 57 18.34 -1.73 -4.92
CA ALA A 57 19.77 -1.78 -4.62
C ALA A 57 20.13 -0.97 -3.36
N TYR A 58 19.48 0.19 -3.15
CA TYR A 58 19.65 0.98 -1.93
C TYR A 58 19.17 0.23 -0.68
N ASP A 59 18.01 -0.40 -0.74
CA ASP A 59 17.45 -1.17 0.37
C ASP A 59 18.36 -2.35 0.75
N GLN A 60 18.84 -3.10 -0.25
CA GLN A 60 19.80 -4.20 -0.04
C GLN A 60 21.10 -3.71 0.61
N ARG A 61 21.62 -2.56 0.17
CA ARG A 61 22.83 -1.96 0.76
C ARG A 61 22.59 -1.56 2.21
N MET A 62 21.47 -0.90 2.49
CA MET A 62 21.11 -0.48 3.84
C MET A 62 20.96 -1.67 4.79
N GLU A 63 20.36 -2.76 4.32
CA GLU A 63 20.24 -3.99 5.10
C GLU A 63 21.62 -4.61 5.38
N ALA A 64 22.49 -4.69 4.36
CA ALA A 64 23.85 -5.20 4.51
C ALA A 64 24.69 -4.34 5.47
N GLU A 65 24.61 -3.02 5.38
CA GLU A 65 25.27 -2.07 6.30
C GLU A 65 24.79 -2.31 7.75
N THR A 66 23.50 -2.48 7.95
CA THR A 66 22.92 -2.80 9.25
C THR A 66 23.48 -4.11 9.82
N ARG A 67 23.55 -5.17 9.00
CA ARG A 67 24.14 -6.45 9.41
C ARG A 67 25.62 -6.31 9.75
N ILE A 68 26.39 -5.55 8.96
CA ILE A 68 27.81 -5.27 9.22
C ILE A 68 27.98 -4.54 10.55
N HIS A 69 27.14 -3.53 10.82
CA HIS A 69 27.19 -2.80 12.08
C HIS A 69 26.94 -3.71 13.28
N ALA A 70 25.90 -4.56 13.20
CA ALA A 70 25.59 -5.52 14.26
C ALA A 70 26.75 -6.50 14.51
N VAL A 71 27.39 -7.03 13.46
CA VAL A 71 28.55 -7.91 13.58
C VAL A 71 29.74 -7.18 14.19
N LYS A 72 30.02 -5.95 13.76
CA LYS A 72 31.10 -5.13 14.33
C LYS A 72 30.89 -4.85 15.82
N GLU A 73 29.68 -4.46 16.20
CA GLU A 73 29.35 -4.19 17.60
C GLU A 73 29.49 -5.45 18.47
N ARG A 74 29.01 -6.60 17.98
CA ARG A 74 29.21 -7.89 18.66
C ARG A 74 30.68 -8.23 18.81
N SER A 75 31.46 -8.11 17.73
CA SER A 75 32.90 -8.38 17.78
C SER A 75 33.65 -7.48 18.76
N ALA A 76 33.25 -6.20 18.88
CA ALA A 76 33.83 -5.27 19.85
C ALA A 76 33.51 -5.69 21.29
N LYS A 77 32.26 -6.11 21.56
CA LYS A 77 31.86 -6.65 22.87
C LYS A 77 32.64 -7.92 23.21
N ASP A 78 32.77 -8.84 22.26
CA ASP A 78 33.51 -10.10 22.46
C ASP A 78 34.98 -9.81 22.76
N ILE A 79 35.63 -8.89 22.03
CA ILE A 79 37.01 -8.46 22.32
C ILE A 79 37.13 -7.88 23.75
N LEU A 80 36.17 -7.08 24.20
CA LEU A 80 36.18 -6.54 25.55
C LEU A 80 36.05 -7.66 26.60
N LEU A 81 35.15 -8.62 26.39
CA LEU A 81 34.99 -9.78 27.26
C LEU A 81 36.26 -10.63 27.32
N TYR A 82 36.85 -10.97 26.17
CA TYR A 82 38.12 -11.70 26.12
C TYR A 82 39.24 -10.97 26.86
N ASN A 83 39.34 -9.65 26.72
CA ASN A 83 40.32 -8.87 27.46
C ASN A 83 40.09 -8.87 28.98
N THR A 84 38.82 -8.89 29.43
CA THR A 84 38.52 -9.02 30.86
C THR A 84 38.84 -10.40 31.40
N GLU A 85 38.52 -11.46 30.66
CA GLU A 85 38.84 -12.85 31.01
C GLU A 85 40.35 -13.06 31.10
N ILE A 86 41.12 -12.58 30.11
CA ILE A 86 42.59 -12.64 30.14
C ILE A 86 43.15 -11.96 31.40
N LYS A 87 42.65 -10.78 31.74
CA LYS A 87 43.09 -10.06 32.96
C LYS A 87 42.74 -10.82 34.24
N GLU A 88 41.63 -11.55 34.27
CA GLU A 88 41.25 -12.36 35.42
C GLU A 88 42.09 -13.62 35.54
N LEU A 89 42.33 -14.32 34.43
CA LEU A 89 43.24 -15.45 34.37
C LEU A 89 44.67 -15.08 34.78
N MET A 90 45.17 -13.93 34.32
CA MET A 90 46.47 -13.41 34.76
C MET A 90 46.52 -13.16 36.27
N ARG A 91 45.44 -12.62 36.86
CA ARG A 91 45.36 -12.43 38.33
C ARG A 91 45.39 -13.76 39.09
N ILE A 92 44.71 -14.78 38.58
CA ILE A 92 44.72 -16.13 39.17
C ILE A 92 46.13 -16.73 39.10
N ILE A 93 46.77 -16.68 37.93
CA ILE A 93 48.13 -17.18 37.72
C ILE A 93 49.13 -16.48 38.66
N ASP A 94 49.06 -15.15 38.78
CA ASP A 94 49.92 -14.39 39.70
C ASP A 94 49.69 -14.79 41.17
N HIS A 95 48.44 -15.03 41.56
CA HIS A 95 48.11 -15.50 42.91
C HIS A 95 48.66 -16.91 43.17
N GLU A 96 48.49 -17.83 42.24
CA GLU A 96 49.04 -19.20 42.33
C GLU A 96 50.56 -19.21 42.37
N ALA A 97 51.22 -18.38 41.55
CA ALA A 97 52.67 -18.23 41.55
C ALA A 97 53.18 -17.74 42.92
N LYS A 98 52.54 -16.71 43.49
CA LYS A 98 52.86 -16.21 44.84
C LYS A 98 52.64 -17.26 45.92
N LEU A 99 51.56 -18.03 45.83
CA LEU A 99 51.27 -19.12 46.77
C LEU A 99 52.33 -20.21 46.69
N LYS A 100 52.73 -20.59 45.47
CA LYS A 100 53.79 -21.57 45.22
C LYS A 100 55.13 -21.09 45.78
N ASP A 101 55.50 -19.84 45.54
CA ASP A 101 56.72 -19.24 46.10
C ASP A 101 56.69 -19.21 47.63
N PHE A 102 55.54 -18.85 48.22
CA PHE A 102 55.35 -18.89 49.67
C PHE A 102 55.52 -20.31 50.23
N MET A 103 54.89 -21.31 49.60
CA MET A 103 55.03 -22.71 49.98
C MET A 103 56.48 -23.18 49.85
N LEU A 104 57.20 -22.83 48.79
CA LEU A 104 58.62 -23.16 48.61
C LEU A 104 59.50 -22.53 49.70
N ILE A 105 59.23 -21.28 50.08
CA ILE A 105 59.95 -20.59 51.16
C ILE A 105 59.68 -21.27 52.50
N LYS A 106 58.41 -21.57 52.82
CA LYS A 106 58.01 -22.28 54.04
C LYS A 106 58.59 -23.68 54.12
N PHE A 107 58.57 -24.43 53.02
CA PHE A 107 59.17 -25.76 52.95
C PHE A 107 60.67 -25.69 53.21
N ARG A 108 61.38 -24.72 52.61
CA ARG A 108 62.81 -24.51 52.85
C ARG A 108 63.13 -24.11 54.30
N GLN A 109 62.23 -23.40 54.98
CA GLN A 109 62.35 -23.08 56.42
C GLN A 109 62.17 -24.34 57.27
N LEU A 110 61.14 -25.15 56.99
CA LEU A 110 60.89 -26.42 57.66
C LEU A 110 62.07 -27.39 57.49
N THR A 111 62.62 -27.56 56.28
CA THR A 111 63.79 -28.42 56.06
C THR A 111 65.05 -27.91 56.79
N ARG A 112 65.20 -26.58 56.97
CA ARG A 112 66.31 -26.01 57.75
C ARG A 112 66.12 -26.16 59.25
N GLU A 113 64.89 -26.12 59.74
CA GLU A 113 64.56 -26.34 61.15
C GLU A 113 64.64 -27.83 61.53
N ASP A 114 64.32 -28.75 60.61
CA ASP A 114 64.38 -30.21 60.82
C ASP A 114 65.82 -30.79 60.85
N HIS A 115 66.79 -30.11 60.22
CA HIS A 115 68.20 -30.49 60.31
C HIS A 115 68.90 -30.04 61.61
N SER A 116 68.14 -29.54 62.61
CA SER A 116 68.69 -29.03 63.87
C SER A 116 68.13 -29.66 65.15
N LYS A 117 67.36 -30.76 65.07
CA LYS A 117 66.93 -31.52 66.26
C LYS A 117 67.11 -33.02 66.07
N ASP A 118 68.30 -33.45 66.43
CA ASP A 118 68.57 -34.81 66.84
C ASP A 118 67.94 -35.08 68.23
N LYS A 119 67.32 -36.27 68.37
CA LYS A 119 67.06 -37.06 69.59
C LYS A 119 65.65 -37.08 70.26
N VAL A 120 65.03 -38.26 70.08
CA VAL A 120 64.49 -39.21 71.10
C VAL A 120 63.02 -39.06 71.56
N GLY A 121 62.19 -40.04 71.12
CA GLY A 121 61.56 -41.02 72.02
C GLY A 121 60.09 -40.83 72.47
N LYS A 122 59.20 -41.72 71.95
CA LYS A 122 57.92 -42.26 72.54
C LYS A 122 56.85 -41.22 72.92
N LYS A 123 55.61 -41.19 72.41
CA LYS A 123 54.64 -42.20 71.91
C LYS A 123 53.86 -41.62 70.71
N THR A 124 53.29 -42.51 69.90
CA THR A 124 52.83 -42.33 68.51
C THR A 124 51.61 -41.42 68.33
N ALA A 125 51.79 -40.25 67.70
CA ALA A 125 50.67 -39.47 67.13
C ALA A 125 49.86 -40.26 66.09
N GLN A 126 50.48 -41.28 65.51
CA GLN A 126 49.87 -42.23 64.57
C GLN A 126 48.78 -43.12 65.20
N GLU A 127 48.79 -43.37 66.52
CA GLU A 127 47.77 -44.23 67.15
C GLU A 127 46.43 -43.50 67.34
N ILE A 128 46.46 -42.20 67.67
CA ILE A 128 45.25 -41.36 67.79
C ILE A 128 44.62 -41.11 66.41
N GLU A 129 45.46 -40.98 65.39
CA GLU A 129 45.01 -40.87 64.00
C GLU A 129 44.32 -42.17 63.52
N TYR A 130 44.87 -43.32 63.92
CA TYR A 130 44.33 -44.63 63.57
C TYR A 130 42.99 -44.92 64.26
N GLU A 131 42.84 -44.58 65.54
CA GLU A 131 41.56 -44.71 66.26
C GLU A 131 40.46 -43.84 65.63
N ALA A 132 40.79 -42.62 65.22
CA ALA A 132 39.85 -41.73 64.52
C ALA A 132 39.44 -42.29 63.15
N TYR A 133 40.38 -42.88 62.39
CA TYR A 133 40.07 -43.54 61.12
C TYR A 133 39.21 -44.79 61.31
N GLU A 134 39.43 -45.56 62.38
CA GLU A 134 38.64 -46.74 62.70
C GLU A 134 37.20 -46.39 63.09
N GLU A 135 36.99 -45.33 63.87
CA GLU A 135 35.65 -44.82 64.18
C GLU A 135 34.89 -44.37 62.92
N VAL A 136 35.53 -43.60 62.04
CA VAL A 136 34.93 -43.18 60.76
C VAL A 136 34.65 -44.39 59.86
N HIS A 137 35.54 -45.37 59.83
CA HIS A 137 35.37 -46.62 59.09
C HIS A 137 34.14 -47.41 59.58
N ASN A 138 33.97 -47.54 60.89
CA ASN A 138 32.83 -48.24 61.49
C ASN A 138 31.51 -47.49 61.25
N GLN A 139 31.53 -46.16 61.27
CA GLN A 139 30.36 -45.34 60.92
C GLN A 139 29.98 -45.51 59.44
N LEU A 140 30.95 -45.48 58.52
CA LEU A 140 30.73 -45.75 57.09
C LEU A 140 30.17 -47.16 56.86
N LYS A 141 30.71 -48.16 57.57
CA LYS A 141 30.20 -49.54 57.50
C LYS A 141 28.75 -49.66 57.96
N HIS A 142 28.38 -48.98 59.05
CA HIS A 142 27.01 -48.97 59.57
C HIS A 142 26.01 -48.28 58.63
N VAL A 143 26.40 -47.15 58.02
CA VAL A 143 25.53 -46.38 57.12
C VAL A 143 25.34 -47.07 55.77
N THR A 144 26.39 -47.71 55.26
CA THR A 144 26.37 -48.27 53.90
C THR A 144 25.95 -49.74 53.85
N GLY A 145 25.93 -50.43 55.00
CA GLY A 145 25.46 -51.82 55.12
C GLY A 145 26.32 -52.85 54.36
N LYS A 146 27.51 -52.47 53.91
CA LYS A 146 28.43 -53.30 53.12
C LYS A 146 29.73 -53.56 53.90
N ASP A 147 30.15 -54.82 53.95
CA ASP A 147 31.32 -55.26 54.74
C ASP A 147 32.67 -54.93 54.11
N ASN A 148 32.74 -54.73 52.78
CA ASN A 148 33.99 -54.46 52.04
C ASN A 148 34.09 -52.98 51.63
N LEU A 149 34.90 -52.21 52.35
CA LEU A 149 35.14 -50.79 52.04
C LEU A 149 35.88 -50.59 50.70
N TYR A 150 36.72 -51.53 50.27
CA TYR A 150 37.47 -51.44 49.02
C TYR A 150 36.61 -51.50 47.75
N SER A 151 35.44 -52.16 47.79
CA SER A 151 34.48 -52.18 46.68
C SER A 151 33.56 -50.96 46.67
N LEU A 152 33.51 -50.21 47.78
CA LEU A 152 32.59 -49.11 47.96
C LEU A 152 32.98 -47.88 47.14
N GLY A 153 34.28 -47.56 47.07
CA GLY A 153 34.79 -46.45 46.25
C GLY A 153 34.41 -46.56 44.77
N PRO A 154 34.73 -47.68 44.08
CA PRO A 154 34.36 -47.87 42.68
C PRO A 154 32.85 -47.84 42.42
N GLU A 155 32.04 -48.39 43.32
CA GLU A 155 30.58 -48.34 43.21
C GLU A 155 30.05 -46.91 43.38
N PHE A 156 30.59 -46.13 44.32
CA PHE A 156 30.23 -44.72 44.47
C PHE A 156 30.57 -43.93 43.23
N VAL A 157 31.79 -44.09 42.69
CA VAL A 157 32.19 -43.43 41.44
C VAL A 157 31.25 -43.81 40.30
N ALA A 158 30.91 -45.10 40.15
CA ALA A 158 29.96 -45.53 39.13
C ALA A 158 28.54 -44.97 39.33
N THR A 159 28.08 -44.80 40.58
CA THR A 159 26.79 -44.14 40.86
C THR A 159 26.86 -42.62 40.66
N GLU A 160 27.99 -42.00 40.96
CA GLU A 160 28.24 -40.58 40.75
C GLU A 160 28.28 -40.24 39.26
N GLU A 161 28.97 -41.03 38.45
CA GLU A 161 28.99 -40.89 36.99
C GLU A 161 27.57 -41.02 36.40
N LYS A 162 26.77 -41.98 36.89
CA LYS A 162 25.36 -42.11 36.49
C LYS A 162 24.53 -40.90 36.90
N ASN A 163 24.70 -40.40 38.12
CA ASN A 163 24.00 -39.22 38.61
C ASN A 163 24.40 -37.97 37.84
N TYR A 164 25.68 -37.83 37.49
CA TYR A 164 26.19 -36.74 36.66
C TYR A 164 25.60 -36.78 35.24
N ALA A 165 25.55 -37.97 34.63
CA ALA A 165 24.91 -38.15 33.33
C ALA A 165 23.41 -37.80 33.36
N LEU A 166 22.70 -38.22 34.41
CA LEU A 166 21.28 -37.89 34.62
C LEU A 166 21.07 -36.39 34.84
N PHE A 167 21.93 -35.73 35.61
CA PHE A 167 21.87 -34.29 35.84
C PHE A 167 22.05 -33.51 34.53
N ASN A 168 23.03 -33.89 33.72
CA ASN A 168 23.24 -33.28 32.41
C ASN A 168 22.04 -33.50 31.48
N PHE A 169 21.47 -34.71 31.49
CA PHE A 169 20.27 -35.00 30.70
C PHE A 169 19.07 -34.14 31.14
N ILE A 170 18.83 -34.01 32.45
CA ILE A 170 17.76 -33.16 32.99
C ILE A 170 17.97 -31.70 32.59
N ASN A 171 19.21 -31.20 32.66
CA ASN A 171 19.53 -29.83 32.24
C ASN A 171 19.27 -29.61 30.75
N GLU A 172 19.67 -30.57 29.90
CA GLU A 172 19.39 -30.51 28.46
C GLU A 172 17.89 -30.48 28.18
N ILE A 173 17.11 -31.34 28.86
CA ILE A 173 15.64 -31.33 28.74
C ILE A 173 15.05 -30.00 29.21
N ASN A 174 15.55 -29.42 30.30
CA ASN A 174 15.08 -28.13 30.79
C ASN A 174 15.38 -27.01 29.78
N ILE A 175 16.59 -26.98 29.19
CA ILE A 175 16.93 -26.02 28.14
C ILE A 175 16.00 -26.19 26.93
N GLN A 176 15.74 -27.43 26.51
CA GLN A 176 14.81 -27.69 25.41
C GLN A 176 13.39 -27.25 25.76
N LEU A 177 12.95 -27.46 27.00
CA LEU A 177 11.64 -27.04 27.48
C LEU A 177 11.51 -25.52 27.46
N GLU A 178 12.51 -24.78 27.92
CA GLU A 178 12.57 -23.32 27.85
C GLU A 178 12.49 -22.82 26.40
N GLN A 179 13.27 -23.41 25.49
CA GLN A 179 13.23 -23.06 24.06
C GLN A 179 11.86 -23.35 23.43
N LYS A 180 11.19 -24.44 23.80
CA LYS A 180 9.84 -24.74 23.32
C LYS A 180 8.82 -23.75 23.89
N GLN A 181 8.95 -23.40 25.17
CA GLN A 181 8.10 -22.41 25.84
C GLN A 181 8.20 -21.05 25.15
N GLU A 182 9.42 -20.61 24.83
CA GLU A 182 9.68 -19.37 24.10
C GLU A 182 9.04 -19.39 22.70
N LYS A 183 9.23 -20.48 21.95
CA LYS A 183 8.60 -20.64 20.63
C LYS A 183 7.08 -20.58 20.70
N ILE A 184 6.47 -21.20 21.72
CA ILE A 184 5.02 -21.14 21.94
C ILE A 184 4.59 -19.69 22.21
N GLN A 185 5.33 -18.95 23.02
CA GLN A 185 5.00 -17.54 23.29
C GLN A 185 5.13 -16.66 22.05
N ASN A 186 6.19 -16.85 21.25
CA ASN A 186 6.37 -16.11 20.00
C ASN A 186 5.22 -16.39 19.03
N ILE A 187 4.86 -17.66 18.83
CA ILE A 187 3.72 -18.02 17.96
C ILE A 187 2.41 -17.41 18.47
N LYS A 188 2.17 -17.39 19.79
CA LYS A 188 0.97 -16.75 20.37
C LYS A 188 0.95 -15.24 20.09
N ASN A 189 2.09 -14.57 20.21
CA ASN A 189 2.19 -13.14 19.91
C ASN A 189 1.95 -12.87 18.41
N ASP A 190 2.49 -13.72 17.53
CA ASP A 190 2.27 -13.61 16.08
C ASP A 190 0.78 -13.79 15.74
N ILE A 191 0.10 -14.76 16.36
CA ILE A 191 -1.35 -14.96 16.19
C ILE A 191 -2.11 -13.69 16.60
N LEU A 192 -1.82 -13.12 17.77
CA LEU A 192 -2.48 -11.90 18.24
C LEU A 192 -2.23 -10.71 17.30
N GLN A 193 -1.02 -10.58 16.76
CA GLN A 193 -0.69 -9.55 15.80
C GLN A 193 -1.48 -9.72 14.50
N ILE A 194 -1.56 -10.93 13.96
CA ILE A 194 -2.33 -11.24 12.75
C ILE A 194 -3.82 -10.98 12.98
N GLU A 195 -4.38 -11.39 14.13
CA GLU A 195 -5.78 -11.13 14.47
C GLU A 195 -6.10 -9.64 14.56
N ASN A 196 -5.21 -8.85 15.16
CA ASN A 196 -5.38 -7.39 15.23
C ASN A 196 -5.29 -6.74 13.84
N GLN A 197 -4.34 -7.15 13.00
CA GLN A 197 -4.22 -6.66 11.63
C GLN A 197 -5.46 -7.03 10.80
N ARG A 198 -5.97 -8.25 10.97
CA ARG A 198 -7.20 -8.70 10.29
C ARG A 198 -8.40 -7.85 10.72
N ARG A 199 -8.56 -7.60 12.02
CA ARG A 199 -9.65 -6.76 12.54
C ARG A 199 -9.58 -5.34 11.98
N GLN A 200 -8.40 -4.73 11.98
CA GLN A 200 -8.20 -3.39 11.41
C GLN A 200 -8.55 -3.37 9.91
N SER A 201 -8.09 -4.36 9.15
CA SER A 201 -8.43 -4.46 7.73
C SER A 201 -9.92 -4.70 7.49
N GLU A 202 -10.60 -5.46 8.35
CA GLU A 202 -12.05 -5.69 8.27
C GLU A 202 -12.83 -4.40 8.56
N GLU A 203 -12.40 -3.61 9.55
CA GLU A 203 -12.96 -2.29 9.87
C GLU A 203 -12.77 -1.31 8.69
N ASP A 204 -11.57 -1.21 8.12
CA ASP A 204 -11.28 -0.37 6.95
C ASP A 204 -12.12 -0.77 5.72
N LEU A 205 -12.32 -2.07 5.49
CA LEU A 205 -13.15 -2.56 4.40
C LEU A 205 -14.62 -2.23 4.65
N HIS A 206 -15.10 -2.36 5.89
CA HIS A 206 -16.47 -2.02 6.25
C HIS A 206 -16.76 -0.54 6.03
N ASP A 207 -15.84 0.35 6.43
CA ASP A 207 -15.97 1.80 6.23
C ASP A 207 -16.00 2.15 4.74
N ARG A 208 -15.15 1.52 3.92
CA ARG A 208 -15.15 1.71 2.46
C ARG A 208 -16.43 1.21 1.80
N ILE A 209 -16.96 0.06 2.23
CA ILE A 209 -18.23 -0.46 1.72
C ILE A 209 -19.34 0.53 2.03
N LYS A 210 -19.41 1.02 3.27
CA LYS A 210 -20.41 2.00 3.68
C LYS A 210 -20.31 3.30 2.88
N GLU A 211 -19.10 3.81 2.65
CA GLU A 211 -18.89 4.98 1.79
C GLU A 211 -19.41 4.75 0.36
N ILE A 212 -19.18 3.57 -0.21
CA ILE A 212 -19.67 3.20 -1.54
C ILE A 212 -21.20 3.09 -1.55
N GLU A 213 -21.80 2.50 -0.52
CA GLU A 213 -23.25 2.41 -0.36
C GLU A 213 -23.90 3.79 -0.28
N ASP A 214 -23.36 4.70 0.53
CA ASP A 214 -23.84 6.08 0.66
C ASP A 214 -23.74 6.85 -0.68
N ASN A 215 -22.63 6.67 -1.40
CA ASN A 215 -22.43 7.27 -2.72
C ASN A 215 -23.41 6.71 -3.76
N LEU A 216 -23.69 5.41 -3.71
CA LEU A 216 -24.66 4.74 -4.58
C LEU A 216 -26.07 5.24 -4.30
N GLU A 217 -26.44 5.38 -3.03
CA GLU A 217 -27.74 5.93 -2.63
C GLU A 217 -27.90 7.37 -3.14
N SER A 218 -26.91 8.23 -2.90
CA SER A 218 -26.90 9.62 -3.38
C SER A 218 -27.04 9.71 -4.91
N THR A 219 -26.29 8.88 -5.65
CA THR A 219 -26.35 8.84 -7.12
C THR A 219 -27.72 8.37 -7.60
N THR A 220 -28.29 7.35 -6.95
CA THR A 220 -29.63 6.83 -7.26
C THR A 220 -30.71 7.89 -7.02
N GLN A 221 -30.60 8.65 -5.93
CA GLN A 221 -31.50 9.77 -5.66
C GLN A 221 -31.39 10.87 -6.73
N GLN A 222 -30.18 11.15 -7.23
CA GLN A 222 -29.99 12.10 -8.34
C GLN A 222 -30.60 11.59 -9.64
N ILE A 223 -30.39 10.32 -9.99
CA ILE A 223 -30.99 9.70 -11.18
C ILE A 223 -32.52 9.81 -11.13
N ASN A 224 -33.13 9.43 -10.00
CA ASN A 224 -34.59 9.54 -9.82
C ASN A 224 -35.09 10.97 -10.00
N LYS A 225 -34.36 11.98 -9.52
CA LYS A 225 -34.71 13.40 -9.74
C LYS A 225 -34.67 13.77 -11.22
N TYR A 226 -33.63 13.36 -11.94
CA TYR A 226 -33.50 13.62 -13.37
C TYR A 226 -34.56 12.88 -14.20
N GLU A 227 -34.94 11.65 -13.83
CA GLU A 227 -36.05 10.92 -14.47
C GLU A 227 -37.39 11.62 -14.27
N ILE A 228 -37.68 12.11 -13.06
CA ILE A 228 -38.89 12.90 -12.78
C ILE A 228 -38.88 14.18 -13.63
N MET A 229 -37.74 14.88 -13.71
CA MET A 229 -37.64 16.09 -14.52
C MET A 229 -37.78 15.80 -16.02
N GLN A 230 -37.19 14.72 -16.53
CA GLN A 230 -37.33 14.30 -17.92
C GLN A 230 -38.78 13.93 -18.26
N THR A 231 -39.47 13.21 -17.38
CA THR A 231 -40.89 12.88 -17.59
C THR A 231 -41.77 14.14 -17.57
N GLN A 232 -41.45 15.15 -16.77
CA GLN A 232 -42.14 16.46 -16.80
C GLN A 232 -41.89 17.21 -18.11
N VAL A 233 -40.63 17.30 -18.57
CA VAL A 233 -40.28 17.97 -19.83
C VAL A 233 -40.93 17.27 -21.03
N ASN A 234 -40.97 15.94 -21.04
CA ASN A 234 -41.65 15.21 -22.11
C ASN A 234 -43.16 15.48 -22.10
N LYS A 235 -43.79 15.56 -20.93
CA LYS A 235 -45.22 15.94 -20.82
C LYS A 235 -45.48 17.34 -21.37
N THR A 236 -44.69 18.34 -20.99
CA THR A 236 -44.89 19.71 -21.50
C THR A 236 -44.63 19.80 -23.00
N LEU A 237 -43.68 19.02 -23.50
CA LEU A 237 -43.38 18.93 -24.92
C LEU A 237 -44.53 18.26 -25.70
N ASP A 238 -45.12 17.19 -25.15
CA ASP A 238 -46.28 16.52 -25.76
C ASP A 238 -47.54 17.41 -25.72
N GLU A 239 -47.76 18.16 -24.64
CA GLU A 239 -48.80 19.20 -24.56
C GLU A 239 -48.59 20.27 -25.64
N LEU A 240 -47.35 20.73 -25.84
CA LEU A 240 -47.01 21.72 -26.86
C LEU A 240 -47.25 21.17 -28.28
N LYS A 241 -46.83 19.92 -28.57
CA LYS A 241 -47.14 19.25 -29.85
C LYS A 241 -48.65 19.18 -30.09
N SER A 242 -49.40 18.73 -29.08
CA SER A 242 -50.86 18.63 -29.16
C SER A 242 -51.53 19.99 -29.32
N GLY A 243 -50.91 21.08 -28.86
CA GLY A 243 -51.38 22.46 -29.07
C GLY A 243 -51.07 23.02 -30.45
N ILE A 244 -49.93 22.64 -31.05
CA ILE A 244 -49.54 23.05 -32.41
C ILE A 244 -50.47 22.42 -33.46
N GLU A 245 -50.91 21.19 -33.25
CA GLU A 245 -51.76 20.46 -34.21
C GLU A 245 -53.11 21.14 -34.54
N PRO A 246 -53.92 21.60 -33.57
CA PRO A 246 -55.15 22.34 -33.83
C PRO A 246 -54.91 23.76 -34.34
N ILE A 247 -53.82 24.43 -33.91
CA ILE A 247 -53.45 25.76 -34.40
C ILE A 247 -53.09 25.69 -35.89
N SER A 248 -52.28 24.71 -36.28
CA SER A 248 -51.94 24.39 -37.66
C SER A 248 -53.20 24.19 -38.53
N LYS A 249 -54.16 23.38 -38.05
CA LYS A 249 -55.43 23.12 -38.75
C LYS A 249 -56.32 24.38 -38.86
N LYS A 250 -56.37 25.20 -37.81
CA LYS A 250 -57.24 26.39 -37.72
C LYS A 250 -56.72 27.58 -38.55
N ILE A 251 -55.42 27.63 -38.80
CA ILE A 251 -54.76 28.72 -39.54
C ILE A 251 -54.73 28.45 -41.08
N HIS A 252 -55.20 27.29 -41.55
CA HIS A 252 -55.08 26.85 -42.95
C HIS A 252 -53.64 26.97 -43.48
N CYS A 253 -52.65 26.58 -42.67
CA CYS A 253 -51.27 26.48 -43.14
C CYS A 253 -51.19 25.38 -44.20
N ASP A 254 -50.71 25.71 -45.40
CA ASP A 254 -50.49 24.74 -46.46
C ASP A 254 -49.24 23.90 -46.14
N LEU A 255 -49.45 22.67 -45.67
CA LEU A 255 -48.40 21.80 -45.10
C LEU A 255 -47.59 21.04 -46.16
N THR A 256 -47.97 21.18 -47.43
CA THR A 256 -47.36 20.52 -48.58
C THR A 256 -45.84 20.74 -48.72
N PRO A 257 -45.26 21.95 -48.49
CA PRO A 257 -43.81 22.17 -48.59
C PRO A 257 -43.02 21.53 -47.44
N ILE A 258 -43.64 21.42 -46.27
CA ILE A 258 -43.03 20.86 -45.05
C ILE A 258 -43.05 19.33 -45.14
N GLN A 259 -44.16 18.74 -45.59
CA GLN A 259 -44.27 17.29 -45.83
C GLN A 259 -43.32 16.80 -46.95
N GLN A 260 -43.08 17.62 -47.99
CA GLN A 260 -42.08 17.32 -49.03
C GLN A 260 -40.65 17.31 -48.49
N LYS A 261 -40.31 18.20 -47.55
CA LYS A 261 -38.99 18.22 -46.89
C LYS A 261 -38.82 17.09 -45.86
N LEU A 262 -39.92 16.56 -45.33
CA LEU A 262 -39.93 15.49 -44.32
C LEU A 262 -40.12 14.09 -44.92
N CYS A 263 -40.05 13.94 -46.25
CA CYS A 263 -40.15 12.65 -46.96
C CYS A 263 -41.37 11.81 -46.54
N GLY A 264 -42.54 12.44 -46.30
CA GLY A 264 -43.79 11.70 -46.08
C GLY A 264 -44.03 11.12 -44.67
N ASN A 265 -43.22 11.48 -43.66
CA ASN A 265 -43.58 11.17 -42.28
C ASN A 265 -44.75 12.07 -41.82
N GLU A 266 -45.93 11.49 -41.65
CA GLU A 266 -47.10 12.17 -41.09
C GLU A 266 -46.99 12.27 -39.56
N GLY A 267 -46.88 13.51 -39.04
CA GLY A 267 -46.92 13.79 -37.60
C GLY A 267 -45.92 14.85 -37.13
N ILE A 268 -46.26 15.51 -36.04
CA ILE A 268 -45.38 16.47 -35.36
C ILE A 268 -44.44 15.69 -34.42
N LEU A 269 -43.17 15.57 -34.81
CA LEU A 269 -42.06 14.95 -34.07
C LEU A 269 -41.20 16.04 -33.42
N ASP A 270 -40.46 15.73 -32.35
CA ASP A 270 -39.69 16.71 -31.54
C ASP A 270 -38.81 17.65 -32.38
N TYR A 271 -38.12 17.10 -33.38
CA TYR A 271 -37.21 17.85 -34.25
C TYR A 271 -37.91 18.66 -35.34
N ASN A 272 -39.19 18.38 -35.62
CA ASN A 272 -39.96 19.03 -36.67
C ASN A 272 -40.96 20.06 -36.13
N ALA A 273 -41.29 20.02 -34.83
CA ALA A 273 -42.25 20.90 -34.17
C ALA A 273 -41.96 22.40 -34.39
N LEU A 274 -40.68 22.79 -34.37
CA LEU A 274 -40.26 24.18 -34.63
C LEU A 274 -40.50 24.61 -36.09
N ASN A 275 -40.34 23.70 -37.05
CA ASN A 275 -40.55 23.99 -38.48
C ASN A 275 -42.03 24.20 -38.80
N TYR A 276 -42.95 23.56 -38.05
CA TYR A 276 -44.39 23.80 -38.16
C TYR A 276 -44.79 25.20 -37.66
N LEU A 277 -44.07 25.75 -36.67
CA LEU A 277 -44.30 27.11 -36.17
C LEU A 277 -43.69 28.19 -37.08
N VAL A 278 -42.55 27.91 -37.71
CA VAL A 278 -41.80 28.87 -38.55
C VAL A 278 -42.29 28.90 -40.01
N GLY A 279 -43.09 27.93 -40.46
CA GLY A 279 -43.55 27.78 -41.85
C GLY A 279 -44.30 28.96 -42.48
N ARG A 280 -44.64 30.02 -41.72
CA ARG A 280 -45.36 31.20 -42.22
C ARG A 280 -44.45 32.32 -42.74
N THR A 281 -43.14 32.32 -42.48
CA THR A 281 -42.27 33.47 -42.82
C THR A 281 -41.81 33.52 -44.28
N THR A 282 -42.20 32.57 -45.13
CA THR A 282 -41.76 32.51 -46.54
C THR A 282 -42.84 32.83 -47.56
N HIS A 283 -44.09 33.05 -47.14
CA HIS A 283 -45.19 33.44 -48.02
C HIS A 283 -46.06 34.54 -47.39
N GLN A 284 -45.62 35.81 -47.45
CA GLN A 284 -46.46 36.96 -47.85
C GLN A 284 -45.67 38.27 -47.86
N GLU A 285 -45.93 39.12 -48.86
CA GLU A 285 -45.31 40.39 -49.22
C GLU A 285 -45.52 41.57 -48.23
N HIS A 286 -45.46 41.35 -46.92
CA HIS A 286 -45.59 42.44 -45.93
C HIS A 286 -44.33 42.56 -45.07
N ALA A 287 -43.20 42.92 -45.69
CA ALA A 287 -41.93 43.20 -45.01
C ALA A 287 -41.83 44.66 -44.49
N SER A 288 -42.85 45.49 -44.68
CA SER A 288 -42.77 46.93 -44.36
C SER A 288 -43.38 47.32 -43.00
N ASP A 289 -44.26 46.50 -42.42
CA ASP A 289 -45.00 46.89 -41.20
C ASP A 289 -44.46 46.27 -39.91
N ILE A 290 -43.57 45.26 -39.99
CA ILE A 290 -42.96 44.62 -38.82
C ILE A 290 -41.75 45.42 -38.30
N GLN A 291 -41.01 46.12 -39.17
CA GLN A 291 -39.91 47.00 -38.75
C GLN A 291 -40.37 48.22 -37.94
N ALA A 292 -41.63 48.63 -38.08
CA ALA A 292 -42.20 49.76 -37.31
C ALA A 292 -42.73 49.35 -35.92
N TYR A 293 -42.93 48.05 -35.66
CA TYR A 293 -43.40 47.55 -34.37
C TYR A 293 -42.25 47.15 -33.44
N ASP A 294 -41.11 46.72 -33.99
CA ASP A 294 -39.91 46.40 -33.21
C ASP A 294 -39.24 47.64 -32.59
N GLU A 295 -39.28 48.81 -33.24
CA GLU A 295 -38.70 50.04 -32.65
C GLU A 295 -39.53 50.64 -31.50
N LYS A 296 -40.82 50.27 -31.36
CA LYS A 296 -41.71 50.81 -30.33
C LYS A 296 -41.86 49.94 -29.09
N VAL A 297 -41.48 48.66 -29.17
CA VAL A 297 -41.55 47.72 -28.02
C VAL A 297 -40.22 47.65 -27.26
N ILE A 298 -39.12 48.11 -27.85
CA ILE A 298 -37.79 48.15 -27.20
C ILE A 298 -37.67 49.29 -26.16
N THR A 299 -38.54 50.31 -26.17
CA THR A 299 -38.43 51.44 -25.23
C THR A 299 -39.21 51.30 -23.93
N ASP A 300 -40.14 50.35 -23.81
CA ASP A 300 -41.03 50.24 -22.64
C ASP A 300 -41.19 48.79 -22.14
N THR A 301 -40.13 48.14 -21.68
CA THR A 301 -40.24 47.08 -20.65
C THR A 301 -38.96 47.00 -19.77
N PRO A 302 -39.07 46.77 -18.44
CA PRO A 302 -37.92 46.82 -17.52
C PRO A 302 -37.08 45.53 -17.48
N ASP A 303 -35.78 45.69 -17.24
CA ASP A 303 -34.67 44.72 -17.11
C ASP A 303 -34.90 43.51 -16.17
N VAL A 304 -35.76 42.55 -16.53
CA VAL A 304 -35.93 41.31 -15.73
C VAL A 304 -35.62 40.03 -16.51
N PHE A 305 -35.55 40.07 -17.85
CA PHE A 305 -35.33 38.86 -18.65
C PHE A 305 -33.87 38.54 -18.99
N LEU A 306 -32.95 39.53 -18.97
CA LEU A 306 -31.52 39.27 -19.26
C LEU A 306 -30.79 38.54 -18.12
N THR A 307 -31.22 38.68 -16.87
CA THR A 307 -30.56 38.01 -15.73
C THR A 307 -30.92 36.53 -15.61
N CYS A 308 -32.02 36.09 -16.21
CA CYS A 308 -32.46 34.69 -16.17
C CYS A 308 -31.80 33.84 -17.27
N TRP A 309 -31.53 34.42 -18.44
CA TRP A 309 -30.94 33.68 -19.57
C TRP A 309 -29.46 33.37 -19.36
N ASP A 310 -28.69 34.31 -18.79
CA ASP A 310 -27.29 34.07 -18.41
C ASP A 310 -27.15 33.09 -17.22
N CYS A 311 -28.15 33.03 -16.33
CA CYS A 311 -28.16 32.09 -15.19
C CYS A 311 -28.47 30.65 -15.62
N CYS A 312 -29.37 30.45 -16.59
CA CYS A 312 -29.74 29.11 -17.07
C CYS A 312 -28.72 28.51 -18.04
N VAL A 313 -28.17 29.31 -18.98
CA VAL A 313 -27.17 28.81 -19.94
C VAL A 313 -25.81 28.59 -19.25
N GLY A 314 -25.44 29.44 -18.29
CA GLY A 314 -24.24 29.26 -17.47
C GLY A 314 -24.26 28.03 -16.56
N LYS A 315 -25.43 27.67 -16.00
CA LYS A 315 -25.57 26.46 -15.16
C LYS A 315 -25.56 25.15 -15.96
N LEU A 316 -26.13 25.14 -17.15
CA LEU A 316 -26.07 23.98 -18.05
C LEU A 316 -24.66 23.71 -18.56
N ALA A 317 -23.85 24.75 -18.80
CA ALA A 317 -22.45 24.62 -19.20
C ALA A 317 -21.55 24.09 -18.05
N LEU A 318 -21.82 24.48 -16.79
CA LEU A 318 -21.10 23.97 -15.62
C LEU A 318 -21.45 22.51 -15.29
N GLN A 319 -22.72 22.10 -15.45
CA GLN A 319 -23.14 20.70 -15.26
C GLN A 319 -22.53 19.74 -16.30
N TYR A 320 -22.33 20.20 -17.54
CA TYR A 320 -21.66 19.41 -18.59
C TYR A 320 -20.14 19.29 -18.35
N LEU A 321 -19.49 20.32 -17.79
CA LEU A 321 -18.07 20.28 -17.46
C LEU A 321 -17.80 19.37 -16.25
N ASP A 322 -18.66 19.40 -15.22
CA ASP A 322 -18.56 18.50 -14.06
C ASP A 322 -18.82 17.03 -14.43
N SER A 323 -19.77 16.76 -15.33
CA SER A 323 -20.03 15.40 -15.85
C SER A 323 -18.85 14.84 -16.65
N SER A 324 -18.10 15.69 -17.36
CA SER A 324 -16.87 15.30 -18.06
C SER A 324 -15.69 15.03 -17.10
N SER A 325 -15.62 15.77 -15.99
CA SER A 325 -14.61 15.61 -14.93
C SER A 325 -14.83 14.33 -14.12
N ILE A 326 -16.10 13.97 -13.88
CA ILE A 326 -16.49 12.72 -13.22
C ILE A 326 -16.18 11.51 -14.13
N ASN A 327 -16.51 11.57 -15.42
CA ASN A 327 -16.12 10.52 -16.37
C ASN A 327 -14.60 10.38 -16.52
N ALA A 328 -13.84 11.49 -16.48
CA ALA A 328 -12.38 11.45 -16.53
C ALA A 328 -11.73 10.86 -15.25
N LYS A 329 -12.37 10.99 -14.09
CA LYS A 329 -11.94 10.32 -12.84
C LYS A 329 -12.30 8.84 -12.82
N VAL A 330 -13.50 8.46 -13.25
CA VAL A 330 -13.95 7.06 -13.30
C VAL A 330 -13.10 6.24 -14.29
N VAL A 331 -12.71 6.80 -15.44
CA VAL A 331 -11.83 6.13 -16.41
C VAL A 331 -10.39 5.98 -15.91
N LYS A 332 -9.94 6.82 -14.96
CA LYS A 332 -8.62 6.68 -14.32
C LYS A 332 -8.59 5.59 -13.25
N THR A 333 -9.69 5.38 -12.53
CA THR A 333 -9.78 4.35 -11.47
C THR A 333 -9.99 2.94 -12.04
N ILE A 334 -10.50 2.82 -13.27
CA ILE A 334 -10.69 1.52 -13.96
C ILE A 334 -9.40 1.06 -14.69
N ASN A 335 -8.39 1.93 -14.83
CA ASN A 335 -7.13 1.65 -15.54
C ASN A 335 -5.88 1.63 -14.62
N MET A 336 -6.06 1.53 -13.30
CA MET A 336 -5.03 1.11 -12.33
C MET A 336 -5.45 -0.25 -11.77
#